data_AF-A0A1X7U7M4-F1
#
_entry.id   AF-A0A1X7U7M4-F1
#
_cell.length_a   1.000
_cell.length_b   1.000
_cell.length_c   1.000
_cell.angle_alpha   90.00
_cell.angle_beta   90.00
_cell.angle_gamma   90.00
#
_symmetry.space_group_name_H-M   'P 1'
#
loop_
_entity.id
_entity.type
_entity.pdbx_description
1 polymer ?
#
loop_
_entity_poly.entity_id
_entity_poly.type
_entity_poly.pdbx_seq_one_letter_code
_entity_poly.pdbx_strand_id
1 'polypeptide(L)'
;EYEWSTIPQNRREPKRFEEGSQQHQCKTPRDFFRHQYFEAYDLRHQELESRFQQHQSLKQILSLENILLKAANGDSYQEDFESAKLSCFKDHINFSNLEKQLPLLADMVKQALPCVKQVTKNLYHL
;
A
#
# COMPACT_ATOMS: atom_id res chain seq x y z
N GLU A 1 -31.15 13.04 -31.10
CA GLU A 1 -31.27 14.08 -30.05
C GLU A 1 -30.39 13.68 -28.88
N TYR A 2 -29.66 14.62 -28.32
CA TYR A 2 -28.59 14.34 -27.36
C TYR A 2 -29.20 14.05 -25.97
N GLU A 3 -29.13 12.80 -25.48
CA GLU A 3 -29.73 12.28 -24.23
C GLU A 3 -29.18 12.92 -22.92
N TRP A 4 -28.16 13.77 -23.02
CA TRP A 4 -27.45 14.43 -21.91
C TRP A 4 -28.19 15.64 -21.30
N SER A 5 -29.43 15.92 -21.68
CA SER A 5 -30.18 17.11 -21.21
C SER A 5 -31.09 16.87 -20.01
N THR A 6 -31.31 15.63 -19.59
CA THR A 6 -32.31 15.31 -18.56
C THR A 6 -31.65 15.11 -17.20
N ILE A 7 -32.00 15.96 -16.23
CA ILE A 7 -31.61 15.77 -14.82
C ILE A 7 -32.31 14.52 -14.30
N PRO A 8 -31.62 13.53 -13.73
CA PRO A 8 -32.29 12.40 -13.10
C PRO A 8 -33.20 12.91 -11.97
N GLN A 9 -34.41 12.37 -11.91
CA GLN A 9 -35.41 12.82 -10.96
C GLN A 9 -34.94 12.52 -9.52
N ASN A 10 -34.85 13.56 -8.69
CA ASN A 10 -34.60 13.40 -7.27
C ASN A 10 -35.70 12.54 -6.65
N ARG A 11 -35.30 11.40 -6.09
CA ARG A 11 -36.24 10.54 -5.35
C ARG A 11 -36.51 11.20 -4.00
N ARG A 12 -37.80 11.35 -3.67
CA ARG A 12 -38.21 11.81 -2.36
C ARG A 12 -37.73 10.81 -1.31
N GLU A 13 -37.00 11.29 -0.31
CA GLU A 13 -36.53 10.43 0.77
C GLU A 13 -37.72 9.85 1.56
N PRO A 14 -37.59 8.62 2.09
CA PRO A 14 -38.58 8.06 2.98
C PRO A 14 -38.77 8.97 4.21
N LYS A 15 -40.04 9.21 4.57
CA LYS A 15 -40.49 10.09 5.68
C LYS A 15 -39.80 9.90 7.05
N ARG A 16 -39.04 8.82 7.24
CA ARG A 16 -38.34 8.48 8.49
C ARG A 16 -37.02 9.21 8.67
N PHE A 17 -36.52 9.92 7.66
CA PHE A 17 -35.19 10.55 7.66
C PHE A 17 -35.21 12.09 7.60
N GLU A 18 -36.35 12.75 7.82
CA GLU A 18 -36.44 14.23 7.68
C GLU A 18 -35.71 15.06 8.76
N GLU A 19 -35.03 14.42 9.71
CA GLU A 19 -34.25 15.10 10.75
C GLU A 19 -32.77 15.27 10.34
N GLY A 20 -32.49 16.29 9.53
CA GLY A 20 -31.13 16.78 9.30
C GLY A 20 -30.84 17.17 7.85
N SER A 21 -30.48 18.44 7.64
CA SER A 21 -29.99 19.09 6.41
C SER A 21 -30.69 18.75 5.08
N GLN A 22 -31.28 19.76 4.43
CA GLN A 22 -31.80 19.64 3.06
C GLN A 22 -30.72 19.13 2.09
N GLN A 23 -31.04 18.09 1.34
CA GLN A 23 -30.20 17.52 0.28
C GLN A 23 -29.85 18.59 -0.77
N HIS A 24 -28.60 18.62 -1.24
CA HIS A 24 -28.16 19.56 -2.27
C HIS A 24 -28.92 19.33 -3.58
N GLN A 25 -29.77 20.29 -3.98
CA GLN A 25 -30.54 20.19 -5.22
C GLN A 25 -29.76 20.82 -6.39
N CYS A 26 -29.34 19.99 -7.34
CA CYS A 26 -28.73 20.46 -8.58
C CYS A 26 -29.78 21.12 -9.47
N LYS A 27 -29.62 22.42 -9.76
CA LYS A 27 -30.60 23.21 -10.53
C LYS A 27 -30.46 23.05 -12.05
N THR A 28 -29.28 22.64 -12.52
CA THR A 28 -29.01 22.45 -13.95
C THR A 28 -28.40 21.06 -14.21
N PRO A 29 -28.61 20.47 -15.40
CA PRO A 29 -27.94 19.22 -15.78
C PRO A 29 -26.41 19.34 -15.69
N ARG A 30 -25.88 20.52 -16.05
CA ARG A 30 -24.44 20.83 -15.94
C ARG A 30 -23.95 20.71 -14.50
N ASP A 31 -24.69 21.25 -13.52
CA ASP A 31 -24.30 21.17 -12.11
C ASP A 31 -24.37 19.74 -11.59
N PHE A 32 -25.38 18.98 -12.01
CA PHE A 32 -25.52 17.57 -11.65
C PHE A 32 -24.34 16.72 -12.14
N PHE A 33 -24.02 16.78 -13.43
CA PHE A 33 -22.89 16.03 -13.98
C PHE A 33 -21.54 16.55 -13.50
N ARG A 34 -21.43 17.85 -13.22
CA ARG A 34 -20.24 18.42 -12.59
C ARG A 34 -20.01 17.84 -11.20
N HIS A 35 -21.06 17.71 -10.39
CA HIS A 35 -20.97 17.10 -9.07
C HIS A 35 -20.52 15.65 -9.15
N GLN A 36 -21.16 14.83 -10.00
CA GLN A 36 -20.75 13.43 -10.20
C GLN A 36 -19.31 13.30 -10.71
N TYR A 37 -18.87 14.20 -11.59
CA TYR A 37 -17.51 14.22 -12.08
C TYR A 37 -16.50 14.45 -10.95
N PHE A 38 -16.74 15.46 -10.10
CA PHE A 38 -15.84 15.76 -8.99
C PHE A 38 -15.86 14.66 -7.93
N GLU A 39 -17.02 14.08 -7.63
CA GLU A 39 -17.13 12.92 -6.73
C GLU A 39 -16.29 11.73 -7.25
N ALA A 40 -16.43 11.38 -8.53
CA ALA A 40 -15.65 10.31 -9.14
C ALA A 40 -14.16 10.63 -9.26
N TYR A 41 -13.81 11.92 -9.37
CA TYR A 41 -12.42 12.39 -9.36
C TYR A 41 -11.83 12.27 -7.96
N ASP A 42 -12.53 12.73 -6.93
CA ASP A 42 -12.10 12.70 -5.53
C ASP A 42 -11.92 11.26 -5.05
N LEU A 43 -12.84 10.36 -5.38
CA LEU A 43 -12.71 8.92 -5.08
C LEU A 43 -11.46 8.32 -5.73
N ARG A 44 -11.19 8.64 -7.01
CA ARG A 44 -9.99 8.15 -7.71
C ARG A 44 -8.72 8.78 -7.15
N HIS A 45 -8.75 10.06 -6.83
CA HIS A 45 -7.63 10.77 -6.27
C HIS A 45 -7.28 10.23 -4.88
N GLN A 46 -8.28 9.99 -4.03
CA GLN A 46 -8.11 9.39 -2.72
C GLN A 46 -7.59 7.95 -2.80
N GLU A 47 -8.05 7.16 -3.77
CA GLU A 47 -7.53 5.81 -3.99
C GLU A 47 -6.07 5.82 -4.48
N LEU A 48 -5.73 6.73 -5.40
CA LEU A 48 -4.34 6.91 -5.83
C LEU A 48 -3.45 7.35 -4.67
N GLU A 49 -3.90 8.34 -3.90
CA GLU A 49 -3.20 8.81 -2.72
C GLU A 49 -3.03 7.69 -1.71
N SER A 50 -4.08 6.90 -1.44
CA SER A 50 -4.01 5.74 -0.56
C SER A 50 -2.96 4.73 -1.03
N ARG A 51 -2.93 4.39 -2.32
CA ARG A 51 -1.95 3.46 -2.89
C ARG A 51 -0.52 3.98 -2.81
N PHE A 52 -0.28 5.27 -3.05
CA PHE A 52 1.06 5.86 -2.98
C PHE A 52 1.51 6.13 -1.53
N GLN A 53 0.58 6.46 -0.64
CA GLN A 53 0.80 6.61 0.80
C GLN A 53 0.84 5.27 1.56
N GLN A 54 0.76 4.12 0.87
CA GLN A 54 1.11 2.80 1.43
C GLN A 54 2.61 2.68 1.76
N HIS A 55 3.23 3.70 2.34
CA HIS A 55 4.57 3.66 2.92
C HIS A 55 4.73 2.51 3.94
N GLN A 56 3.62 2.02 4.49
CA GLN A 56 3.59 0.86 5.39
C GLN A 56 3.95 -0.46 4.69
N SER A 57 3.61 -0.65 3.40
CA SER A 57 4.04 -1.84 2.64
C SER A 57 5.52 -1.75 2.26
N LEU A 58 6.00 -0.56 1.87
CA LEU A 58 7.42 -0.30 1.64
C LEU A 58 8.27 -0.55 2.89
N LYS A 59 7.80 -0.12 4.07
CA LYS A 59 8.51 -0.37 5.33
C LYS A 59 8.75 -1.85 5.59
N GLN A 60 7.79 -2.71 5.25
CA GLN A 60 7.91 -4.15 5.42
C GLN A 60 8.86 -4.77 4.40
N ILE A 61 8.85 -4.31 3.15
CA ILE A 61 9.86 -4.72 2.14
C ILE A 61 11.27 -4.32 2.59
N LEU A 62 11.44 -3.10 3.11
CA LEU A 62 12.70 -2.64 3.67
C LEU A 62 13.13 -3.45 4.90
N SER A 63 12.19 -3.93 5.72
CA SER A 63 12.52 -4.86 6.82
C SER A 63 13.04 -6.20 6.31
N LEU A 64 12.46 -6.75 5.24
CA LEU A 64 12.94 -7.98 4.60
C LEU A 64 14.35 -7.80 4.03
N GLU A 65 14.62 -6.67 3.40
CA GLU A 65 15.97 -6.32 2.94
C GLU A 65 16.96 -6.26 4.11
N ASN A 66 16.59 -5.59 5.20
CA ASN A 66 17.44 -5.49 6.40
C ASN A 66 17.73 -6.86 7.03
N ILE A 67 16.76 -7.77 7.05
CA ILE A 67 16.98 -9.16 7.51
C ILE A 67 18.08 -9.82 6.67
N LEU A 68 18.00 -9.72 5.34
CA LEU A 68 18.99 -10.31 4.44
C LEU A 68 20.37 -9.69 4.62
N LEU A 69 20.46 -8.36 4.74
CA LEU A 69 21.72 -7.66 4.97
C LEU A 69 22.37 -8.05 6.30
N LYS A 70 21.58 -8.08 7.37
CA LYS A 70 22.05 -8.50 8.70
C LYS A 70 22.50 -9.95 8.69
N ALA A 71 21.70 -10.85 8.12
CA ALA A 71 22.05 -12.27 7.98
C ALA A 71 23.33 -12.47 7.15
N ALA A 72 23.54 -11.69 6.09
CA ALA A 72 24.73 -11.77 5.24
C ALA A 72 25.99 -11.32 5.99
N ASN A 73 25.84 -10.34 6.87
CA ASN A 73 26.94 -9.82 7.70
C ASN A 73 27.15 -10.65 8.99
N GLY A 74 26.25 -11.57 9.32
CA GLY A 74 26.27 -12.34 10.57
C GLY A 74 25.76 -11.58 11.80
N ASP A 75 25.05 -10.47 11.58
CA ASP A 75 24.41 -9.67 12.63
C ASP A 75 23.07 -10.28 13.07
N SER A 76 22.59 -9.90 14.26
CA SER A 76 21.27 -10.33 14.75
C SER A 76 20.13 -9.70 13.93
N TYR A 77 19.29 -10.54 13.34
CA TYR A 77 18.12 -10.18 12.54
C TYR A 77 16.78 -10.60 13.19
N GLN A 78 16.81 -11.12 14.41
CA GLN A 78 15.65 -11.74 15.08
C GLN A 78 14.44 -10.79 15.20
N GLU A 79 14.68 -9.54 15.58
CA GLU A 79 13.62 -8.54 15.79
C GLU A 79 12.90 -8.20 14.47
N ASP A 80 13.67 -7.98 13.40
CA ASP A 80 13.11 -7.70 12.08
C ASP A 80 12.38 -8.94 11.54
N PHE A 81 12.89 -10.14 11.81
CA PHE A 81 12.31 -11.40 11.37
C PHE A 81 10.93 -11.66 12.00
N GLU A 82 10.77 -11.42 13.30
CA GLU A 82 9.48 -11.51 13.97
C GLU A 82 8.51 -10.41 13.50
N SER A 83 9.01 -9.20 13.25
CA SER A 83 8.20 -8.14 12.65
C SER A 83 7.69 -8.50 11.25
N ALA A 84 8.54 -9.14 10.43
CA ALA A 84 8.16 -9.59 9.09
C ALA A 84 7.14 -10.74 9.12
N LYS A 85 7.20 -11.66 10.09
CA LYS A 85 6.17 -12.71 10.28
C LYS A 85 4.78 -12.15 10.59
N LEU A 86 4.70 -10.99 11.23
CA LEU A 86 3.45 -10.30 11.57
C LEU A 86 2.94 -9.37 10.47
N SER A 87 3.68 -9.25 9.36
CA SER A 87 3.35 -8.37 8.24
C SER A 87 2.30 -8.95 7.29
N CYS A 88 1.82 -8.15 6.33
CA CYS A 88 0.90 -8.63 5.30
C CYS A 88 1.57 -9.59 4.29
N PHE A 89 2.89 -9.80 4.37
CA PHE A 89 3.62 -10.74 3.52
C PHE A 89 3.67 -12.16 4.08
N LYS A 90 3.05 -12.41 5.24
CA LYS A 90 3.04 -13.72 5.90
C LYS A 90 2.69 -14.87 4.96
N ASP A 91 1.70 -14.67 4.09
CA ASP A 91 1.18 -15.71 3.20
C ASP A 91 2.01 -15.86 1.90
N HIS A 92 2.85 -14.87 1.61
CA HIS A 92 3.67 -14.84 0.40
C HIS A 92 5.09 -15.38 0.63
N ILE A 93 5.54 -15.45 1.88
CA ILE A 93 6.90 -15.84 2.24
C ILE A 93 6.87 -17.10 3.10
N ASN A 94 7.62 -18.12 2.69
CA ASN A 94 7.82 -19.31 3.52
C ASN A 94 8.87 -19.04 4.60
N PHE A 95 8.43 -18.47 5.72
CA PHE A 95 9.30 -18.14 6.85
C PHE A 95 9.99 -19.35 7.46
N SER A 96 9.38 -20.55 7.41
CA SER A 96 10.00 -21.77 7.96
C SER A 96 11.24 -22.20 7.17
N ASN A 97 11.21 -22.04 5.83
CA ASN A 97 12.37 -22.29 5.00
C ASN A 97 13.40 -21.17 5.14
N LEU A 98 12.94 -19.92 5.18
CA LEU A 98 13.81 -18.76 5.32
C LEU A 98 14.63 -18.82 6.61
N GLU A 99 14.02 -19.22 7.73
CA GLU A 99 14.69 -19.39 9.04
C GLU A 99 15.85 -20.39 8.98
N LYS A 100 15.74 -21.44 8.16
CA LYS A 100 16.81 -22.43 7.97
C LYS A 100 17.92 -21.93 7.05
N GLN A 101 17.60 -21.02 6.13
CA GLN A 101 18.53 -20.52 5.11
C GLN A 101 19.34 -19.31 5.59
N LEU A 102 18.75 -18.42 6.40
CA LEU A 102 19.41 -17.19 6.86
C LEU A 102 20.74 -17.44 7.60
N PRO A 103 20.89 -18.45 8.48
CA PRO A 103 22.16 -18.72 9.14
C PRO A 103 23.29 -19.12 8.17
N LEU A 104 22.94 -19.76 7.05
CA LEU A 104 23.90 -20.21 6.04
C LEU A 104 24.39 -19.07 5.14
N LEU A 105 23.64 -17.97 5.10
CA LEU A 105 23.86 -16.87 4.17
C LEU A 105 25.24 -16.22 4.37
N ALA A 106 25.67 -16.01 5.61
CA ALA A 106 26.97 -15.40 5.92
C ALA A 106 28.14 -16.23 5.36
N ASP A 107 28.08 -17.55 5.49
CA ASP A 107 29.13 -18.44 5.00
C ASP A 107 29.12 -18.55 3.47
N MET A 108 27.93 -18.58 2.87
CA MET A 108 27.79 -18.54 1.41
C MET A 108 28.36 -17.25 0.82
N VAL A 109 28.11 -16.09 1.45
CA VAL A 109 28.66 -14.80 1.02
C VAL A 109 30.18 -14.79 1.11
N LYS A 110 30.77 -15.29 2.22
CA LYS A 110 32.22 -15.39 2.38
C LYS A 110 32.87 -16.29 1.32
N GLN A 111 32.22 -17.41 0.98
CA GLN A 111 32.71 -18.33 -0.04
C GLN A 111 32.62 -17.73 -1.45
N ALA A 112 31.50 -17.10 -1.79
CA ALA A 112 31.27 -16.53 -3.11
C ALA A 112 32.04 -15.22 -3.35
N LEU A 113 32.21 -14.40 -2.31
CA LEU A 113 32.76 -13.05 -2.36
C LEU A 113 33.81 -12.84 -1.27
N PRO A 114 34.99 -13.48 -1.37
CA PRO A 114 36.01 -13.50 -0.31
C PRO A 114 36.61 -12.12 0.01
N CYS A 115 36.54 -11.17 -0.92
CA CYS A 115 37.06 -9.81 -0.73
C CYS A 115 36.05 -8.84 -0.09
N VAL A 116 34.79 -9.24 0.05
CA VAL A 116 33.73 -8.37 0.59
C VAL A 116 33.75 -8.44 2.11
N LYS A 117 34.09 -7.31 2.74
CA LYS A 117 34.12 -7.19 4.21
C LYS A 117 32.72 -7.01 4.82
N GLN A 118 31.83 -6.34 4.09
CA GLN A 118 30.46 -6.06 4.54
C GLN A 118 29.54 -5.92 3.32
N VAL A 119 28.36 -6.53 3.40
CA VAL A 119 27.30 -6.36 2.42
C VAL A 119 26.49 -5.13 2.79
N THR A 120 26.41 -4.17 1.86
CA THR A 120 25.67 -2.92 2.03
C THR A 120 24.54 -2.82 1.02
N LYS A 121 23.50 -2.06 1.39
CA LYS A 121 22.44 -1.66 0.48
C LYS A 121 23.01 -0.82 -0.66
N ASN A 122 22.55 -1.07 -1.88
CA ASN A 122 22.80 -0.16 -2.99
C ASN A 122 21.96 1.10 -2.75
N LEU A 123 22.63 2.26 -2.73
CA LEU A 123 21.97 3.56 -2.69
C LEU A 123 21.28 3.81 -4.02
N TYR A 124 20.07 3.27 -4.21
CA TYR A 124 19.19 3.78 -5.23
C TYR A 124 18.69 5.15 -4.72
N HIS A 125 19.20 6.22 -5.32
CA HIS A 125 18.57 7.53 -5.25
C HIS A 125 17.20 7.42 -5.93
N LEU A 126 16.15 7.21 -5.12
CA LEU A 126 14.76 7.45 -5.50
C LEU A 126 14.36 8.82 -4.96
#